data_AF-A0A6J0TA04-F1
#
_entry.id   AF-A0A6J0TA04-F1
#
_cell.length_a   1.000
_cell.length_b   1.000
_cell.length_c   1.000
_cell.angle_alpha   90.00
_cell.angle_beta   90.00
_cell.angle_gamma   90.00
#
_symmetry.space_group_name_H-M   'P 1'
#
loop_
_entity.id
_entity.type
_entity.pdbx_description
1 polymer ?
#
loop_
_entity_poly.entity_id
_entity_poly.type
_entity_poly.pdbx_seq_one_letter_code
_entity_poly.pdbx_strand_id
1 'polypeptide(L)'
;MGCALSSPATVPDPATLEEKLCPAPEGGLDSIGERERGGEGQTLGPFLLSEAQKGLVRDSWKILHQDIARVGIIVFIRLFETHPECKDAFFLFRDVDDLQQLKMSKDLQAHGLRVMSFIEKSVARMDQEEKLEQLTLELGRSHFWYQAPPKYYEYIGTQFIQAARPILKEEWTSEVEEAWQSLFQYLVATMRQGFYAEERTTWANPSLHSRKADAGSAPDRA
;
A
#
# COMPACT_ATOMS: atom_id res chain seq x y z
N MET A 1 13.14 27.87 -48.64
CA MET A 1 13.97 27.96 -49.87
C MET A 1 15.35 28.39 -49.41
N GLY A 2 16.49 27.70 -49.55
CA GLY A 2 16.91 26.44 -50.17
C GLY A 2 18.46 26.50 -50.32
N CYS A 3 19.13 25.35 -50.15
CA CYS A 3 20.55 25.03 -50.46
C CYS A 3 21.62 25.45 -49.41
N ALA A 4 22.30 24.57 -48.63
CA ALA A 4 23.14 23.36 -48.87
C ALA A 4 24.60 23.72 -49.30
N LEU A 5 25.75 23.11 -48.93
CA LEU A 5 26.22 21.85 -48.31
C LEU A 5 27.65 22.06 -47.70
N SER A 6 28.07 21.25 -46.72
CA SER A 6 29.16 20.24 -46.87
C SER A 6 30.02 19.95 -45.61
N SER A 7 30.04 18.65 -45.31
CA SER A 7 31.10 17.79 -44.73
C SER A 7 31.34 17.62 -43.21
N PRO A 8 31.75 16.38 -42.80
CA PRO A 8 31.73 15.88 -41.42
C PRO A 8 33.15 15.61 -40.85
N ALA A 9 33.27 15.24 -39.56
CA ALA A 9 33.90 13.99 -39.11
C ALA A 9 34.35 13.96 -37.63
N THR A 10 34.31 12.74 -37.09
CA THR A 10 35.25 12.09 -36.14
C THR A 10 35.03 12.22 -34.63
N VAL A 11 34.68 11.06 -34.07
CA VAL A 11 34.71 10.66 -32.65
C VAL A 11 36.11 10.06 -32.34
N PRO A 12 36.71 10.28 -31.15
CA PRO A 12 37.96 9.63 -30.76
C PRO A 12 37.79 8.32 -29.95
N ASP A 13 38.82 7.49 -30.12
CA ASP A 13 39.09 6.09 -29.74
C ASP A 13 39.48 5.90 -28.24
N PRO A 14 39.37 4.69 -27.65
CA PRO A 14 39.65 4.39 -26.25
C PRO A 14 41.08 3.87 -26.01
N ALA A 15 41.70 4.33 -24.92
CA ALA A 15 43.00 3.85 -24.45
C ALA A 15 42.85 2.91 -23.23
N THR A 16 43.31 1.67 -23.44
CA THR A 16 44.25 0.88 -22.62
C THR A 16 44.29 1.09 -21.10
N LEU A 17 44.25 -0.02 -20.33
CA LEU A 17 45.33 -0.47 -19.43
C LEU A 17 44.98 -1.80 -18.74
N GLU A 18 45.95 -2.73 -18.78
CA GLU A 18 45.98 -4.06 -18.17
C GLU A 18 46.30 -4.06 -16.66
N GLU A 19 46.20 -5.28 -16.09
CA GLU A 19 46.87 -5.82 -14.89
C GLU A 19 46.31 -5.53 -13.49
N LYS A 20 45.70 -6.56 -12.87
CA LYS A 20 46.38 -7.41 -11.86
C LYS A 20 45.49 -8.52 -11.31
N LEU A 21 45.98 -9.76 -11.41
CA LEU A 21 45.46 -10.98 -10.81
C LEU A 21 46.43 -11.45 -9.71
N CYS A 22 45.88 -11.96 -8.58
CA CYS A 22 46.40 -13.04 -7.69
C CYS A 22 45.75 -12.96 -6.29
N PRO A 23 45.71 -14.03 -5.46
CA PRO A 23 45.16 -15.38 -5.70
C PRO A 23 44.22 -15.83 -4.56
N ALA A 24 43.54 -16.97 -4.74
CA ALA A 24 42.70 -17.62 -3.73
C ALA A 24 43.51 -18.44 -2.69
N PRO A 25 42.98 -18.68 -1.48
CA PRO A 25 43.45 -19.74 -0.61
C PRO A 25 42.51 -20.97 -0.61
N GLU A 26 43.09 -22.16 -0.70
CA GLU A 26 42.43 -23.45 -0.44
C GLU A 26 42.78 -24.01 0.94
N GLY A 27 41.80 -24.71 1.54
CA GLY A 27 41.95 -25.66 2.68
C GLY A 27 41.47 -25.10 4.03
N GLY A 28 40.61 -25.74 4.82
CA GLY A 28 39.88 -27.01 4.73
C GLY A 28 39.09 -27.26 6.04
N LEU A 29 38.07 -28.14 5.95
CA LEU A 29 37.51 -29.01 7.01
C LEU A 29 36.99 -28.39 8.33
N ASP A 30 35.66 -28.30 8.47
CA ASP A 30 34.84 -29.26 9.25
C ASP A 30 33.57 -28.63 9.86
N SER A 31 32.53 -29.46 9.92
CA SER A 31 31.30 -29.34 10.73
C SER A 31 30.10 -28.60 10.12
N ILE A 32 29.34 -29.38 9.33
CA ILE A 32 27.87 -29.53 9.39
C ILE A 32 27.23 -28.86 10.62
N GLY A 33 26.64 -27.69 10.40
CA GLY A 33 25.71 -27.02 11.31
C GLY A 33 24.34 -26.93 10.65
N GLU A 34 23.32 -27.36 11.38
CA GLU A 34 21.98 -27.67 10.90
C GLU A 34 21.26 -26.46 10.26
N ARG A 35 20.71 -26.72 9.07
CA ARG A 35 19.76 -25.82 8.40
C ARG A 35 18.37 -26.11 8.96
N GLU A 36 18.08 -25.59 10.14
CA GLU A 36 16.71 -25.50 10.64
C GLU A 36 16.11 -24.18 10.14
N ARG A 37 15.14 -24.36 9.25
CA ARG A 37 14.26 -23.35 8.66
C ARG A 37 13.42 -22.70 9.76
N GLY A 38 13.98 -21.68 10.42
CA GLY A 38 13.22 -20.74 11.23
C GLY A 38 12.42 -19.83 10.32
N GLY A 39 11.12 -20.10 10.15
CA GLY A 39 10.20 -19.11 9.65
C GLY A 39 10.16 -17.97 10.65
N GLU A 40 10.86 -16.88 10.33
CA GLU A 40 10.74 -15.63 11.05
C GLU A 40 9.29 -15.15 10.90
N GLY A 41 8.48 -15.50 11.90
CA GLY A 41 7.37 -14.64 12.27
C GLY A 41 7.99 -13.28 12.54
N GLN A 42 7.88 -12.39 11.57
CA GLN A 42 8.28 -11.00 11.72
C GLN A 42 7.41 -10.43 12.82
N THR A 43 7.92 -10.46 14.05
CA THR A 43 7.47 -9.61 15.13
C THR A 43 7.67 -8.20 14.62
N LEU A 44 6.59 -7.52 14.24
CA LEU A 44 6.67 -6.12 13.88
C LEU A 44 7.31 -5.39 15.07
N GLY A 45 8.38 -4.65 14.79
CA GLY A 45 8.99 -3.77 15.77
C GLY A 45 7.96 -2.79 16.33
N PRO A 46 8.25 -2.16 17.49
CA PRO A 46 7.37 -1.18 18.13
C PRO A 46 6.96 -0.09 17.14
N PHE A 47 5.76 0.46 17.25
CA PHE A 47 5.20 1.52 16.39
C PHE A 47 6.27 2.55 15.96
N LEU A 48 6.73 2.45 14.70
CA LEU A 48 7.94 3.14 14.22
C LEU A 48 7.63 4.52 13.63
N LEU A 49 6.97 5.40 14.38
CA LEU A 49 6.95 6.82 14.04
C LEU A 49 7.56 7.65 15.17
N SER A 50 8.65 8.34 14.87
CA SER A 50 9.21 9.36 15.77
C SER A 50 8.23 10.53 15.96
N GLU A 51 8.35 11.27 17.06
CA GLU A 51 7.53 12.47 17.31
C GLU A 51 7.64 13.50 16.16
N ALA A 52 8.80 13.61 15.54
CA ALA A 52 9.01 14.45 14.36
C ALA A 52 8.16 13.96 13.16
N GLN A 53 8.20 12.66 12.85
CA GLN A 53 7.37 12.07 11.78
C GLN A 53 5.88 12.22 12.06
N LYS A 54 5.44 12.01 13.31
CA LYS A 54 4.04 12.24 13.71
C LYS A 54 3.64 13.70 13.47
N GLY A 55 4.52 14.66 13.78
CA GLY A 55 4.34 16.07 13.46
C GLY A 55 4.12 16.32 11.97
N LEU A 56 5.03 15.81 11.12
CA LEU A 56 4.95 15.94 9.66
C LEU A 56 3.65 15.35 9.10
N VAL A 57 3.23 14.18 9.58
CA VAL A 57 1.96 13.56 9.18
C VAL A 57 0.79 14.43 9.59
N ARG A 58 0.73 14.94 10.83
CA ARG A 58 -0.38 15.80 11.29
C ARG A 58 -0.46 17.09 10.49
N ASP A 59 0.67 17.73 10.23
CA ASP A 59 0.70 19.03 9.55
C ASP A 59 0.34 18.90 8.07
N SER A 60 0.92 17.92 7.37
CA SER A 60 0.53 17.63 5.99
C SER A 60 -0.93 17.16 5.89
N TRP A 61 -1.42 16.38 6.86
CA TRP A 61 -2.83 15.95 6.89
C TRP A 61 -3.81 17.13 6.96
N LYS A 62 -3.50 18.21 7.70
CA LYS A 62 -4.37 19.41 7.74
C LYS A 62 -4.62 20.02 6.36
N ILE A 63 -3.64 19.92 5.46
CA ILE A 63 -3.75 20.41 4.09
C ILE A 63 -4.54 19.42 3.24
N LEU A 64 -4.17 18.13 3.28
CA LEU A 64 -4.87 17.07 2.53
C LEU A 64 -6.35 16.97 2.89
N HIS A 65 -6.68 17.21 4.15
CA HIS A 65 -8.05 17.14 4.67
C HIS A 65 -8.98 18.18 4.05
N GLN A 66 -8.48 19.32 3.56
CA GLN A 66 -9.31 20.36 2.93
C GLN A 66 -10.03 19.85 1.67
N ASP A 67 -9.43 18.87 0.98
CA ASP A 67 -9.94 18.27 -0.25
C ASP A 67 -10.17 16.75 -0.09
N ILE A 68 -10.44 16.26 1.13
CA ILE A 68 -10.40 14.84 1.49
C ILE A 68 -11.21 13.91 0.57
N ALA A 69 -12.40 14.35 0.15
CA ALA A 69 -13.25 13.59 -0.78
C ALA A 69 -12.56 13.42 -2.15
N ARG A 70 -11.93 14.50 -2.65
CA ARG A 70 -11.17 14.48 -3.90
C ARG A 70 -9.94 13.60 -3.79
N VAL A 71 -9.22 13.66 -2.67
CA VAL A 71 -8.05 12.79 -2.41
C VAL A 71 -8.46 11.32 -2.48
N GLY A 72 -9.53 10.94 -1.77
CA GLY A 72 -10.02 9.56 -1.77
C GLY A 72 -10.37 9.04 -3.16
N ILE A 73 -11.03 9.85 -3.99
CA ILE A 73 -11.33 9.49 -5.37
C ILE A 73 -10.04 9.32 -6.19
N ILE A 74 -9.09 10.25 -6.08
CA ILE A 74 -7.81 10.19 -6.83
C ILE A 74 -7.05 8.90 -6.49
N VAL A 75 -7.01 8.52 -5.21
CA VAL A 75 -6.34 7.28 -4.77
C VAL A 75 -6.89 6.06 -5.51
N PHE A 76 -8.21 5.90 -5.58
CA PHE A 76 -8.80 4.74 -6.23
C PHE A 76 -8.73 4.78 -7.75
N ILE A 77 -8.90 5.95 -8.38
CA ILE A 77 -8.73 6.06 -9.83
C ILE A 77 -7.31 5.67 -10.21
N ARG A 78 -6.29 6.21 -9.51
CA ARG A 78 -4.89 5.82 -9.75
C ARG A 78 -4.63 4.34 -9.48
N LEU A 79 -5.27 3.78 -8.44
CA LEU A 79 -5.16 2.35 -8.15
C LEU A 79 -5.63 1.51 -9.33
N PHE A 80 -6.80 1.79 -9.87
CA PHE A 80 -7.35 1.01 -10.99
C PHE A 80 -6.68 1.29 -12.33
N GLU A 81 -6.07 2.47 -12.51
CA GLU A 81 -5.21 2.76 -13.66
C GLU A 81 -3.91 1.94 -13.65
N THR A 82 -3.30 1.78 -12.47
CA THR A 82 -1.98 1.15 -12.32
C THR A 82 -2.03 -0.34 -11.99
N HIS A 83 -3.11 -0.78 -11.35
CA HIS A 83 -3.34 -2.13 -10.83
C HIS A 83 -4.81 -2.54 -11.11
N PRO A 84 -5.19 -2.73 -12.38
CA PRO A 84 -6.57 -3.04 -12.76
C PRO A 84 -7.12 -4.33 -12.11
N GLU A 85 -6.24 -5.28 -11.77
CA GLU A 85 -6.58 -6.50 -11.02
C GLU A 85 -7.08 -6.24 -9.59
N CYS A 86 -6.91 -5.03 -9.06
CA CYS A 86 -7.52 -4.64 -7.80
C CYS A 86 -9.04 -4.53 -7.92
N LYS A 87 -9.59 -4.25 -9.11
CA LYS A 87 -11.05 -4.18 -9.35
C LYS A 87 -11.76 -5.50 -9.00
N ASP A 88 -11.07 -6.63 -9.07
CA ASP A 88 -11.65 -7.93 -8.73
C ASP A 88 -12.08 -8.04 -7.27
N ALA A 89 -11.38 -7.34 -6.37
CA ALA A 89 -11.75 -7.24 -4.96
C ALA A 89 -12.93 -6.28 -4.71
N PHE A 90 -13.34 -5.51 -5.73
CA PHE A 90 -14.45 -4.56 -5.68
C PHE A 90 -15.57 -4.99 -6.61
N PHE A 91 -16.46 -5.86 -6.12
CA PHE A 91 -17.58 -6.40 -6.91
C PHE A 91 -18.40 -5.31 -7.62
N LEU A 92 -18.60 -4.15 -6.99
CA LEU A 92 -19.36 -3.02 -7.56
C LEU A 92 -18.68 -2.34 -8.76
N PHE A 93 -17.37 -2.51 -8.95
CA PHE A 93 -16.58 -1.78 -9.95
C PHE A 93 -15.92 -2.69 -10.98
N ARG A 94 -16.00 -4.02 -10.79
CA ARG A 94 -15.30 -5.02 -11.60
C ARG A 94 -15.51 -4.81 -13.10
N ASP A 95 -16.76 -4.61 -13.51
CA ASP A 95 -17.15 -4.54 -14.92
C ASP A 95 -17.22 -3.09 -15.46
N VAL A 96 -16.69 -2.11 -14.70
CA VAL A 96 -16.62 -0.71 -15.14
C VAL A 96 -15.25 -0.44 -15.74
N ASP A 97 -15.20 -0.32 -17.07
CA ASP A 97 -13.97 -0.01 -17.81
C ASP A 97 -13.73 1.50 -17.96
N ASP A 98 -14.80 2.30 -17.98
CA ASP A 98 -14.70 3.76 -18.01
C ASP A 98 -14.42 4.33 -16.61
N LEU A 99 -13.16 4.68 -16.37
CA LEU A 99 -12.74 5.30 -15.12
C LEU A 99 -13.33 6.69 -14.89
N GLN A 100 -13.72 7.43 -15.93
CA GLN A 100 -14.40 8.73 -15.76
C GLN A 100 -15.81 8.53 -15.23
N GLN A 101 -16.54 7.53 -15.73
CA GLN A 101 -17.83 7.14 -15.16
C GLN A 101 -17.64 6.67 -13.71
N LEU A 102 -16.64 5.83 -13.45
CA LEU A 102 -16.37 5.30 -12.13
C LEU A 102 -16.07 6.40 -11.10
N LYS A 103 -15.31 7.43 -11.49
CA LYS A 103 -15.02 8.62 -10.68
C LYS A 103 -16.29 9.32 -10.18
N MET A 104 -17.35 9.30 -10.99
CA MET A 104 -18.64 9.91 -10.68
C MET A 104 -19.59 8.96 -9.92
N SER A 105 -19.21 7.70 -9.74
CA SER A 105 -20.01 6.72 -8.99
C SER A 105 -20.11 7.10 -7.52
N LYS A 106 -21.34 7.14 -7.00
CA LYS A 106 -21.62 7.35 -5.57
C LYS A 106 -20.97 6.29 -4.70
N ASP A 107 -20.88 5.05 -5.20
CA ASP A 107 -20.28 3.95 -4.46
C ASP A 107 -18.76 4.12 -4.32
N LEU A 108 -18.09 4.56 -5.39
CA LEU A 108 -16.65 4.83 -5.32
C LEU A 108 -16.38 6.00 -4.38
N GLN A 109 -17.15 7.07 -4.48
CA GLN A 109 -17.02 8.24 -3.61
C GLN A 109 -17.23 7.85 -2.14
N ALA A 110 -18.27 7.08 -1.83
CA ALA A 110 -18.54 6.60 -0.49
C ALA A 110 -17.42 5.69 0.03
N HIS A 111 -16.88 4.80 -0.81
CA HIS A 111 -15.76 3.96 -0.41
C HIS A 111 -14.47 4.76 -0.20
N GLY A 112 -14.16 5.72 -1.08
CA GLY A 112 -13.06 6.67 -0.91
C GLY A 112 -13.14 7.41 0.42
N LEU A 113 -14.32 7.92 0.79
CA LEU A 113 -14.53 8.58 2.08
C LEU A 113 -14.33 7.64 3.28
N ARG A 114 -14.72 6.35 3.18
CA ARG A 114 -14.44 5.37 4.25
C ARG A 114 -12.95 5.17 4.48
N VAL A 115 -12.16 5.06 3.41
CA VAL A 115 -10.70 4.94 3.52
C VAL A 115 -10.10 6.21 4.10
N MET A 116 -10.52 7.38 3.62
CA MET A 116 -10.01 8.64 4.16
C MET A 116 -10.38 8.84 5.64
N SER A 117 -11.58 8.44 6.06
CA SER A 117 -11.98 8.48 7.48
C SER A 117 -11.17 7.51 8.34
N PHE A 118 -10.77 6.35 7.79
CA PHE A 118 -9.84 5.47 8.49
C PHE A 118 -8.47 6.13 8.66
N ILE A 119 -7.91 6.75 7.60
CA ILE A 119 -6.64 7.47 7.67
C ILE A 119 -6.72 8.61 8.69
N GLU A 120 -7.81 9.38 8.69
CA GLU A 120 -8.05 10.45 9.68
C GLU A 120 -7.98 9.91 11.12
N LYS A 121 -8.68 8.79 11.38
CA LYS A 121 -8.65 8.12 12.68
C LYS A 121 -7.26 7.62 13.04
N SER A 122 -6.48 7.16 12.05
CA SER A 122 -5.11 6.72 12.24
C SER A 122 -4.20 7.89 12.63
N VAL A 123 -4.27 9.01 11.91
CA VAL A 123 -3.54 10.24 12.22
C VAL A 123 -3.89 10.74 13.64
N ALA A 124 -5.17 10.72 14.01
CA ALA A 124 -5.64 11.14 15.33
C ALA A 124 -5.20 10.21 16.49
N ARG A 125 -4.75 8.99 16.19
CA ARG A 125 -4.40 7.95 17.18
C ARG A 125 -2.92 7.56 17.18
N MET A 126 -2.05 8.32 16.49
CA MET A 126 -0.61 8.04 16.47
C MET A 126 0.07 8.13 17.85
N ASP A 127 -0.57 8.75 18.85
CA ASP A 127 -0.10 8.76 20.25
C ASP A 127 -0.82 7.74 21.14
N GLN A 128 -1.72 6.95 20.56
CA GLN A 128 -2.57 5.97 21.23
C GLN A 128 -2.37 4.61 20.53
N GLU A 129 -1.13 4.12 20.56
CA GLU A 129 -0.66 2.97 19.77
C GLU A 129 -1.56 1.74 19.90
N GLU A 130 -1.93 1.34 21.12
CA GLU A 130 -2.83 0.21 21.35
C GLU A 130 -4.19 0.37 20.67
N LYS A 131 -4.76 1.60 20.69
CA LYS A 131 -6.05 1.87 20.05
C LYS A 131 -5.93 1.90 18.53
N LEU A 132 -4.80 2.38 18.01
CA LEU A 132 -4.53 2.36 16.57
C LEU A 132 -4.32 0.93 16.07
N GLU A 133 -3.58 0.13 16.83
CA GLU A 133 -3.36 -1.28 16.55
C GLU A 133 -4.68 -2.04 16.51
N GLN A 134 -5.49 -1.93 17.57
CA GLN A 134 -6.79 -2.60 17.64
C GLN A 134 -7.72 -2.22 16.48
N LEU A 135 -7.82 -0.91 16.19
CA LEU A 135 -8.62 -0.41 15.07
C LEU A 135 -8.19 -1.04 13.74
N THR A 136 -6.88 -1.14 13.53
CA THR A 136 -6.30 -1.63 12.28
C THR A 136 -6.41 -3.16 12.16
N LEU A 137 -6.27 -3.88 13.28
CA LEU A 137 -6.54 -5.32 13.36
C LEU A 137 -8.00 -5.62 13.00
N GLU A 138 -8.95 -4.89 13.58
CA GLU A 138 -10.38 -5.03 13.29
C GLU A 138 -10.71 -4.72 11.82
N LEU A 139 -10.04 -3.73 11.23
CA LEU A 139 -10.17 -3.45 9.80
C LEU A 139 -9.66 -4.63 8.95
N GLY A 140 -8.53 -5.22 9.32
CA GLY A 140 -7.97 -6.41 8.68
C GLY A 140 -8.90 -7.62 8.72
N ARG A 141 -9.49 -7.90 9.89
CA ARG A 141 -10.52 -8.95 10.06
C ARG A 141 -11.73 -8.70 9.16
N SER A 142 -12.18 -7.45 9.08
CA SER A 142 -13.29 -7.07 8.20
C SER A 142 -12.97 -7.34 6.72
N HIS A 143 -11.72 -7.11 6.29
CA HIS A 143 -11.31 -7.34 4.89
C HIS A 143 -11.24 -8.81 4.51
N PHE A 144 -11.03 -9.73 5.47
CA PHE A 144 -11.22 -11.16 5.24
C PHE A 144 -12.66 -11.46 4.79
N TRP A 145 -13.63 -10.92 5.50
CA TRP A 145 -15.05 -11.08 5.16
C TRP A 145 -15.48 -10.35 3.89
N TYR A 146 -14.73 -9.33 3.47
CA TYR A 146 -14.92 -8.64 2.19
C TYR A 146 -14.24 -9.36 1.01
N GLN A 147 -13.50 -10.45 1.27
CA GLN A 147 -12.69 -11.15 0.26
C GLN A 147 -11.67 -10.22 -0.42
N ALA A 148 -11.12 -9.26 0.32
CA ALA A 148 -10.13 -8.31 -0.15
C ALA A 148 -8.73 -8.73 0.36
N PRO A 149 -7.90 -9.40 -0.46
CA PRO A 149 -6.70 -10.04 0.04
C PRO A 149 -5.56 -9.05 0.37
N PRO A 150 -4.71 -9.37 1.37
CA PRO A 150 -3.52 -8.61 1.79
C PRO A 150 -2.55 -8.09 0.71
N LYS A 151 -2.51 -8.74 -0.46
CA LYS A 151 -1.61 -8.38 -1.56
C LYS A 151 -1.88 -6.98 -2.12
N TYR A 152 -3.08 -6.43 -1.94
CA TYR A 152 -3.45 -5.12 -2.49
C TYR A 152 -3.22 -3.94 -1.53
N TYR A 153 -2.98 -4.20 -0.25
CA TYR A 153 -2.99 -3.14 0.77
C TYR A 153 -1.84 -2.14 0.60
N GLU A 154 -0.67 -2.62 0.17
CA GLU A 154 0.50 -1.76 -0.08
C GLU A 154 0.23 -0.73 -1.17
N TYR A 155 -0.55 -1.10 -2.20
CA TYR A 155 -0.90 -0.21 -3.29
C TYR A 155 -1.71 1.00 -2.81
N ILE A 156 -2.56 0.85 -1.78
CA ILE A 156 -3.32 1.97 -1.21
C ILE A 156 -2.37 3.02 -0.62
N GLY A 157 -1.36 2.60 0.13
CA GLY A 157 -0.36 3.50 0.69
C GLY A 157 0.43 4.23 -0.40
N THR A 158 0.90 3.48 -1.41
CA THR A 158 1.60 4.06 -2.57
C THR A 158 0.72 5.07 -3.31
N GLN A 159 -0.54 4.74 -3.61
CA GLN A 159 -1.43 5.65 -4.33
C GLN A 159 -1.82 6.87 -3.50
N PHE A 160 -1.94 6.73 -2.18
CA PHE A 160 -2.16 7.87 -1.29
C PHE A 160 -0.99 8.86 -1.35
N ILE A 161 0.25 8.38 -1.19
CA ILE A 161 1.46 9.21 -1.25
C ILE A 161 1.55 9.94 -2.59
N GLN A 162 1.30 9.22 -3.70
CA GLN A 162 1.30 9.81 -5.03
C GLN A 162 0.17 10.83 -5.24
N ALA A 163 -0.99 10.63 -4.61
CA ALA A 163 -2.10 11.59 -4.64
C ALA A 163 -1.83 12.83 -3.76
N ALA A 164 -1.10 12.66 -2.66
CA ALA A 164 -0.78 13.72 -1.71
C ALA A 164 0.26 14.71 -2.24
N ARG A 165 1.29 14.22 -2.94
CA ARG A 165 2.39 15.02 -3.47
C ARG A 165 1.96 16.27 -4.25
N PRO A 166 1.10 16.20 -5.29
CA PRO A 166 0.68 17.39 -6.03
C PRO A 166 -0.25 18.34 -5.23
N ILE A 167 -0.84 17.88 -4.12
CA ILE A 167 -1.70 18.70 -3.26
C ILE A 167 -0.86 19.50 -2.27
N LEU A 168 0.16 18.87 -1.69
CA LEU A 168 1.06 19.47 -0.72
C LEU A 168 2.06 20.44 -1.36
N LYS A 169 2.43 20.23 -2.64
CA LYS A 169 3.28 21.14 -3.41
C LYS A 169 4.57 21.51 -2.65
N GLU A 170 4.70 22.77 -2.21
CA GLU A 170 5.86 23.27 -1.49
C GLU A 170 6.04 22.63 -0.10
N GLU A 171 4.96 22.12 0.50
CA GLU A 171 4.96 21.40 1.78
C GLU A 171 5.34 19.91 1.61
N TRP A 172 5.55 19.43 0.38
CA TRP A 172 6.04 18.08 0.14
C TRP A 172 7.56 18.02 0.24
N THR A 173 8.06 17.25 1.21
CA THR A 173 9.49 16.96 1.37
C THR A 173 9.73 15.46 1.43
N SER A 174 10.99 15.03 1.31
CA SER A 174 11.36 13.62 1.47
C SER A 174 11.00 13.10 2.86
N GLU A 175 11.12 13.94 3.90
CA GLU A 175 10.77 13.59 5.28
C GLU A 175 9.26 13.39 5.45
N VAL A 176 8.43 14.21 4.77
CA VAL A 176 6.97 14.02 4.74
C VAL A 176 6.61 12.71 4.05
N GLU A 177 7.25 12.43 2.91
CA GLU A 177 7.08 11.17 2.19
C GLU A 177 7.44 9.96 3.05
N GLU A 178 8.62 9.97 3.68
CA GLU A 178 9.08 8.93 4.60
C GLU A 178 8.14 8.75 5.79
N ALA A 179 7.64 9.85 6.39
CA ALA A 179 6.72 9.77 7.51
C ALA A 179 5.38 9.09 7.12
N TRP A 180 4.83 9.41 5.95
CA TRP A 180 3.65 8.73 5.42
C TRP A 180 3.94 7.27 5.07
N GLN A 181 5.10 6.97 4.48
CA GLN A 181 5.52 5.60 4.20
C GLN A 181 5.59 4.75 5.49
N SER A 182 6.20 5.26 6.56
CA SER A 182 6.27 4.59 7.85
C SER A 182 4.88 4.32 8.43
N LEU A 183 3.96 5.29 8.36
CA LEU A 183 2.58 5.10 8.82
C LEU A 183 1.87 4.01 8.02
N PHE A 184 1.93 4.04 6.69
CA PHE A 184 1.28 3.03 5.86
C PHE A 184 1.90 1.66 6.02
N GLN A 185 3.22 1.55 6.15
CA GLN A 185 3.90 0.28 6.43
C GLN A 185 3.37 -0.36 7.71
N TYR A 186 3.26 0.42 8.80
CA TYR A 186 2.67 -0.05 10.04
C TYR A 186 1.21 -0.48 9.85
N LEU A 187 0.36 0.38 9.27
CA LEU A 187 -1.06 0.08 9.09
C LEU A 187 -1.29 -1.17 8.24
N VAL A 188 -0.57 -1.30 7.12
CA VAL A 188 -0.66 -2.46 6.23
C VAL A 188 -0.24 -3.72 6.99
N ALA A 189 0.89 -3.69 7.69
CA ALA A 189 1.37 -4.87 8.40
C ALA A 189 0.41 -5.32 9.50
N THR A 190 -0.15 -4.40 10.30
CA THR A 190 -1.18 -4.71 11.30
C THR A 190 -2.47 -5.22 10.66
N MET A 191 -2.89 -4.65 9.53
CA MET A 191 -4.09 -5.08 8.81
C MET A 191 -3.93 -6.49 8.23
N ARG A 192 -2.73 -6.85 7.77
CA ARG A 192 -2.38 -8.22 7.36
C ARG A 192 -2.51 -9.20 8.52
N GLN A 193 -2.02 -8.85 9.70
CA GLN A 193 -2.16 -9.67 10.89
C GLN A 193 -3.63 -9.91 11.24
N GLY A 194 -4.46 -8.85 11.21
CA GLY A 194 -5.90 -8.96 11.44
C GLY A 194 -6.58 -9.90 10.45
N PHE A 195 -6.26 -9.79 9.16
CA PHE A 195 -6.78 -10.66 8.11
C PHE A 195 -6.43 -12.13 8.35
N TYR A 196 -5.14 -12.45 8.55
CA TYR A 196 -4.68 -13.83 8.73
C TYR A 196 -5.08 -14.43 10.08
N ALA A 197 -5.33 -13.60 11.10
CA ALA A 197 -5.94 -14.06 12.34
C ALA A 197 -7.37 -14.54 12.08
N GLU A 198 -8.18 -13.76 11.37
CA GLU A 198 -9.57 -14.12 11.03
C GLU A 198 -9.63 -15.37 10.14
N GLU A 199 -8.75 -15.47 9.15
CA GLU A 199 -8.64 -16.63 8.27
C GLU A 199 -8.36 -17.92 9.06
N ARG A 200 -7.36 -17.89 9.96
CA ARG A 200 -7.03 -19.03 10.82
C ARG A 200 -8.18 -19.41 11.75
N THR A 201 -8.85 -18.43 12.37
CA THR A 201 -9.99 -18.67 13.24
C THR A 201 -11.16 -19.30 12.49
N THR A 202 -11.42 -18.84 11.26
CA THR A 202 -12.50 -19.32 10.41
C THR A 202 -12.22 -20.74 9.90
N TRP A 203 -10.97 -21.04 9.55
CA TRP A 203 -10.55 -22.40 9.17
C TRP A 203 -10.58 -23.39 10.35
N ALA A 204 -10.25 -22.91 11.55
CA ALA A 204 -10.34 -23.71 12.78
C ALA A 204 -11.79 -23.99 13.23
N ASN A 205 -12.76 -23.18 12.79
CA ASN A 205 -14.18 -23.31 13.14
C ASN A 205 -15.09 -23.29 11.90
N PRO A 206 -15.29 -24.44 11.20
CA PRO A 206 -16.04 -24.51 9.95
C PRO A 206 -17.50 -24.03 10.03
N SER A 207 -18.11 -24.00 11.22
CA SER A 207 -19.47 -23.52 11.44
C SER A 207 -19.67 -22.01 11.18
N LEU A 208 -18.58 -21.23 11.13
CA LEU A 208 -18.62 -19.79 10.81
C LEU A 208 -18.78 -19.51 9.31
N HIS A 209 -18.45 -20.48 8.44
CA HIS A 209 -18.61 -20.34 6.98
C HIS A 209 -20.08 -20.26 6.54
N SER A 210 -21.00 -20.88 7.28
CA SER A 210 -22.41 -21.04 6.86
C SER A 210 -23.34 -19.87 7.23
N ARG A 211 -22.94 -18.93 8.11
CA ARG A 211 -23.87 -17.90 8.62
C ARG A 211 -24.23 -16.78 7.64
N LYS A 212 -23.58 -16.69 6.47
CA LYS A 212 -23.81 -15.57 5.53
C LYS A 212 -24.29 -15.99 4.14
N ALA A 213 -24.30 -17.27 3.81
CA ALA A 213 -24.97 -17.75 2.59
C ALA A 213 -26.49 -17.51 2.63
N ASP A 214 -27.06 -17.34 3.82
CA ASP A 214 -28.50 -17.22 4.05
C ASP A 214 -29.00 -15.77 4.25
N ALA A 215 -28.10 -14.78 4.25
CA ALA A 215 -28.46 -13.36 4.45
C ALA A 215 -28.74 -12.59 3.13
N GLY A 216 -28.71 -13.28 1.98
CA GLY A 216 -28.83 -12.69 0.64
C GLY A 216 -30.18 -12.85 -0.06
N SER A 217 -31.14 -13.58 0.51
CA SER A 217 -32.47 -13.76 -0.10
C SER A 217 -33.54 -13.02 0.71
N ALA A 218 -33.74 -11.74 0.40
CA ALA A 218 -35.02 -11.08 0.65
C ALA A 218 -35.91 -11.24 -0.60
N PRO A 219 -37.21 -11.54 -0.45
CA PRO A 219 -38.07 -11.92 -1.56
C PRO A 219 -38.51 -10.70 -2.38
N ASP A 220 -38.65 -10.93 -3.68
CA ASP A 220 -39.42 -10.09 -4.61
C ASP A 220 -40.75 -9.67 -3.98
N ARG A 221 -41.03 -8.37 -4.00
CA ARG A 221 -42.39 -7.86 -3.87
C ARG A 221 -42.77 -7.11 -5.15
N ALA A 222 -43.69 -7.75 -5.86
CA ALA A 222 -44.58 -7.18 -6.87
C ALA A 222 -45.43 -6.04 -6.32
#